data_AF-A0A1M6EZ61-F1
#
_entry.id   AF-A0A1M6EZ61-F1
#
_cell.length_a   1.000
_cell.length_b   1.000
_cell.length_c   1.000
_cell.angle_alpha   90.00
_cell.angle_beta   90.00
_cell.angle_gamma   90.00
#
_symmetry.space_group_name_H-M   'P 1'
#
loop_
_entity.id
_entity.type
_entity.pdbx_description
1 polymer ?
#
loop_
_entity_poly.entity_id
_entity_poly.type
_entity_poly.pdbx_seq_one_letter_code
_entity_poly.pdbx_strand_id
1 'polypeptide(L)'
;MTPNLDALWRAGRVRRWHMNADLSWTSDFTDGHAGRVARLVRALDPECRAELLAAALAHDDGEYVAGDLARPAKDALDEDAAGALERLEADARGALWGVDPVALLTAEERALLRLCDLLDAWMWAKAHLPPHVLDSGAWRADRDRIAALAGELGLVAVGSVIGPPITIRRQERDTTEADGEGTACPGTGPTEAP
;
A
#
# COMPACT_ATOMS: atom_id res chain seq x y z
N MET A 1 3.36 -19.26 -19.25
CA MET A 1 4.74 -19.24 -18.75
C MET A 1 4.72 -19.88 -17.37
N THR A 2 5.63 -20.80 -17.05
CA THR A 2 5.68 -21.41 -15.71
C THR A 2 6.37 -20.43 -14.76
N PRO A 3 5.79 -20.11 -13.58
CA PRO A 3 6.40 -19.16 -12.65
C PRO A 3 7.75 -19.70 -12.14
N ASN A 4 8.76 -18.82 -12.09
CA ASN A 4 10.06 -19.13 -11.52
C ASN A 4 10.00 -18.97 -9.99
N LEU A 5 9.68 -20.06 -9.30
CA LEU A 5 9.48 -20.05 -7.84
C LEU A 5 10.75 -19.66 -7.06
N ASP A 6 11.93 -20.00 -7.57
CA ASP A 6 13.21 -19.62 -6.94
C ASP A 6 13.44 -18.10 -7.03
N ALA A 7 13.12 -17.50 -8.18
CA ALA A 7 13.22 -16.06 -8.36
C ALA A 7 12.23 -15.31 -7.46
N LEU A 8 10.98 -15.78 -7.40
CA LEU A 8 9.96 -15.24 -6.49
C LEU A 8 10.40 -15.30 -5.02
N TRP A 9 10.92 -16.46 -4.58
CA TRP A 9 11.41 -16.59 -3.20
C TRP A 9 12.58 -15.67 -2.91
N ARG A 10 13.50 -15.46 -3.87
CA ARG A 10 14.65 -14.56 -3.71
C ARG A 10 14.24 -13.09 -3.72
N ALA A 11 13.18 -12.71 -4.43
CA ALA A 11 12.72 -11.33 -4.50
C ALA A 11 12.33 -10.76 -3.13
N GLY A 12 11.73 -11.60 -2.28
CA GLY A 12 11.41 -11.26 -0.89
C GLY A 12 12.63 -11.15 0.05
N ARG A 13 13.85 -11.47 -0.40
CA ARG A 13 15.06 -11.50 0.44
C ARG A 13 15.96 -10.28 0.27
N VAL A 14 15.52 -9.28 -0.48
CA VAL A 14 16.24 -7.99 -0.56
C VAL A 14 16.22 -7.34 0.81
N ARG A 15 17.38 -6.87 1.26
CA ARG A 15 17.56 -6.31 2.60
C ARG A 15 17.33 -4.81 2.57
N ARG A 16 16.34 -4.36 3.33
CA ARG A 16 16.07 -2.95 3.51
C ARG A 16 17.04 -2.30 4.47
N TRP A 17 17.15 -0.99 4.40
CA TRP A 17 17.96 -0.18 5.31
C TRP A 17 19.47 -0.42 5.26
N HIS A 18 19.97 -1.19 4.30
CA HIS A 18 21.40 -1.53 4.23
C HIS A 18 22.30 -0.31 3.98
N MET A 19 21.75 0.79 3.43
CA MET A 19 22.43 2.08 3.25
C MET A 19 22.20 3.06 4.42
N ASN A 20 21.34 2.73 5.40
CA ASN A 20 21.03 3.60 6.54
C ASN A 20 21.86 3.18 7.77
N ALA A 21 22.78 4.03 8.23
CA ALA A 21 23.68 3.70 9.33
C ALA A 21 22.95 3.30 10.62
N ASP A 22 21.82 3.95 10.92
CA ASP A 22 21.07 3.74 12.16
C ASP A 22 20.16 2.49 12.11
N LEU A 23 19.81 2.00 10.92
CA LEU A 23 18.87 0.89 10.71
C LEU A 23 19.47 -0.34 10.00
N SER A 24 20.68 -0.26 9.47
CA SER A 24 21.36 -1.32 8.70
C SER A 24 21.56 -2.63 9.46
N TRP A 25 21.41 -2.64 10.79
CA TRP A 25 21.52 -3.83 11.64
C TRP A 25 20.17 -4.53 11.85
N THR A 26 19.04 -3.88 11.56
CA THR A 26 17.69 -4.38 11.91
C THR A 26 17.22 -5.56 11.05
N SER A 27 17.87 -5.80 9.91
CA SER A 27 17.61 -6.97 9.04
C SER A 27 16.14 -7.10 8.58
N ASP A 28 15.52 -5.97 8.25
CA ASP A 28 14.23 -5.94 7.56
C ASP A 28 14.42 -6.42 6.12
N PHE A 29 13.59 -7.37 5.68
CA PHE A 29 13.58 -7.89 4.32
C PHE A 29 12.29 -7.46 3.61
N THR A 30 12.33 -7.40 2.28
CA THR A 30 11.19 -6.97 1.46
C THR A 30 9.95 -7.84 1.66
N ASP A 31 10.09 -9.15 1.90
CA ASP A 31 8.95 -10.03 2.24
C ASP A 31 8.22 -9.59 3.53
N GLY A 32 8.98 -9.30 4.57
CA GLY A 32 8.48 -8.83 5.86
C GLY A 32 7.82 -7.46 5.74
N HIS A 33 8.43 -6.55 4.97
CA HIS A 33 7.87 -5.23 4.68
C HIS A 33 6.56 -5.33 3.90
N ALA A 34 6.56 -6.01 2.75
CA ALA A 34 5.38 -6.15 1.89
C ALA A 34 4.21 -6.80 2.64
N GLY A 35 4.50 -7.80 3.49
CA GLY A 35 3.50 -8.42 4.36
C GLY A 35 2.89 -7.45 5.39
N ARG A 36 3.65 -6.49 5.92
CA ARG A 36 3.12 -5.45 6.82
C ARG A 36 2.36 -4.37 6.04
N VAL A 37 2.84 -3.95 4.88
CA VAL A 37 2.14 -3.01 3.97
C VAL A 37 0.77 -3.55 3.58
N ALA A 38 0.67 -4.83 3.17
CA ALA A 38 -0.62 -5.45 2.84
C ALA A 38 -1.61 -5.45 4.02
N ARG A 39 -1.13 -5.61 5.26
CA ARG A 39 -1.97 -5.50 6.47
C ARG A 39 -2.45 -4.07 6.70
N LEU A 40 -1.59 -3.07 6.49
CA LEU A 40 -1.94 -1.66 6.60
C LEU A 40 -2.98 -1.28 5.54
N VAL A 41 -2.78 -1.69 4.29
CA VAL A 41 -3.75 -1.52 3.21
C VAL A 41 -5.11 -2.10 3.61
N ARG A 42 -5.15 -3.36 4.07
CA ARG A 42 -6.41 -4.01 4.48
C ARG A 42 -7.07 -3.33 5.68
N ALA A 43 -6.27 -2.74 6.57
CA ALA A 43 -6.78 -2.04 7.75
C ALA A 43 -7.36 -0.66 7.41
N LEU A 44 -6.76 0.05 6.46
CA LEU A 44 -7.19 1.39 6.02
C LEU A 44 -8.32 1.33 4.99
N ASP A 45 -8.33 0.29 4.15
CA ASP A 45 -9.41 -0.01 3.22
C ASP A 45 -9.86 -1.48 3.35
N PRO A 46 -10.86 -1.76 4.22
CA PRO A 46 -11.43 -3.09 4.39
C PRO A 46 -12.19 -3.61 3.16
N GLU A 47 -12.42 -2.80 2.13
CA GLU A 47 -13.07 -3.21 0.89
C GLU A 47 -12.08 -3.19 -0.29
N CYS A 48 -10.78 -3.11 0.01
CA CYS A 48 -9.72 -3.04 -0.98
C CYS A 48 -9.83 -4.17 -2.00
N ARG A 49 -9.58 -3.83 -3.26
CA ARG A 49 -9.51 -4.78 -4.36
C ARG A 49 -8.40 -5.82 -4.14
N ALA A 50 -8.61 -7.01 -4.69
CA ALA A 50 -7.60 -8.06 -4.67
C ALA A 50 -6.32 -7.63 -5.40
N GLU A 51 -6.43 -6.81 -6.45
CA GLU A 51 -5.27 -6.27 -7.17
C GLU A 51 -4.42 -5.36 -6.28
N LEU A 52 -5.04 -4.55 -5.41
CA LEU A 52 -4.31 -3.70 -4.47
C LEU A 52 -3.55 -4.53 -3.43
N LEU A 53 -4.13 -5.62 -2.91
CA LEU A 53 -3.41 -6.53 -2.02
C LEU A 53 -2.28 -7.27 -2.73
N ALA A 54 -2.50 -7.72 -3.96
CA ALA A 54 -1.45 -8.34 -4.77
C ALA A 54 -0.31 -7.36 -5.04
N ALA A 55 -0.61 -6.12 -5.38
CA ALA A 55 0.39 -5.07 -5.54
C ALA A 55 1.12 -4.76 -4.23
N ALA A 56 0.42 -4.66 -3.10
CA ALA A 56 1.05 -4.44 -1.80
C ALA A 56 2.07 -5.54 -1.44
N LEU A 57 1.75 -6.80 -1.76
CA LEU A 57 2.63 -7.94 -1.53
C LEU A 57 3.83 -8.02 -2.47
N ALA A 58 3.79 -7.33 -3.62
CA ALA A 58 4.75 -7.48 -4.71
C ALA A 58 5.44 -6.18 -5.15
N HIS A 59 5.09 -5.03 -4.57
CA HIS A 59 5.52 -3.72 -5.08
C HIS A 59 7.05 -3.54 -5.09
N ASP A 60 7.74 -4.15 -4.13
CA ASP A 60 9.21 -4.13 -4.00
C ASP A 60 9.89 -5.35 -4.61
N ASP A 61 9.15 -6.29 -5.22
CA ASP A 61 9.80 -7.49 -5.76
C ASP A 61 10.82 -7.13 -6.85
N GLY A 62 10.63 -6.03 -7.59
CA GLY A 62 11.58 -5.56 -8.60
C GLY A 62 12.97 -5.23 -8.03
N GLU A 63 13.08 -4.97 -6.72
CA GLU A 63 14.34 -4.67 -6.05
C GLU A 63 15.32 -5.86 -6.04
N TYR A 64 14.87 -7.09 -6.35
CA TYR A 64 15.78 -8.23 -6.49
C TYR A 64 16.79 -8.05 -7.64
N VAL A 65 16.42 -7.23 -8.63
CA VAL A 65 17.28 -6.83 -9.75
C VAL A 65 17.91 -5.47 -9.49
N ALA A 66 17.11 -4.49 -9.04
CA ALA A 66 17.54 -3.09 -8.93
C ALA A 66 18.29 -2.75 -7.62
N GLY A 67 18.02 -3.49 -6.54
CA GLY A 67 18.43 -3.19 -5.18
C GLY A 67 17.52 -2.17 -4.48
N ASP A 68 17.36 -2.29 -3.15
CA ASP A 68 16.66 -1.30 -2.31
C ASP A 68 17.50 -0.01 -2.16
N LEU A 69 17.35 0.91 -3.10
CA LEU A 69 18.03 2.20 -3.02
C LEU A 69 17.39 3.08 -1.94
N ALA A 70 18.20 3.51 -0.96
CA ALA A 70 17.73 4.44 0.05
C ALA A 70 17.23 5.74 -0.58
N ARG A 71 16.18 6.30 0.01
CA ARG A 71 15.51 7.50 -0.50
C ARG A 71 16.45 8.67 -0.83
N PRO A 72 17.42 9.07 0.00
CA PRO A 72 18.33 10.15 -0.36
C PRO A 72 19.13 9.89 -1.64
N ALA A 73 19.41 8.61 -1.95
CA ALA A 73 20.04 8.23 -3.21
C ALA A 73 19.04 8.32 -4.38
N LYS A 74 17.80 7.82 -4.19
CA LYS A 74 16.72 7.96 -5.19
C LYS A 74 16.42 9.44 -5.51
N ASP A 75 16.37 10.30 -4.49
CA ASP A 75 16.12 11.75 -4.62
C ASP A 75 17.27 12.52 -5.32
N ALA A 76 18.47 11.93 -5.40
CA ALA A 76 19.64 12.53 -6.04
C ALA A 76 19.80 12.12 -7.52
N LEU A 77 18.98 11.19 -8.02
CA LEU A 77 18.99 10.79 -9.42
C LEU A 77 18.42 11.91 -10.30
N ASP A 78 18.98 12.05 -11.50
CA ASP A 78 18.32 12.83 -12.55
C ASP A 78 17.10 12.08 -13.11
N GLU A 79 16.30 12.78 -13.92
CA GLU A 79 15.05 12.25 -14.47
C GLU A 79 15.27 10.99 -15.33
N ASP A 80 16.34 10.96 -16.12
CA ASP A 80 16.68 9.82 -16.97
C ASP A 80 17.02 8.57 -16.14
N ALA A 81 17.84 8.74 -15.10
CA ALA A 81 18.23 7.66 -14.20
C ALA A 81 17.05 7.19 -13.33
N ALA A 82 16.22 8.11 -12.84
CA ALA A 82 15.01 7.78 -12.09
C ALA A 82 14.03 6.96 -12.96
N GLY A 83 13.79 7.41 -14.20
CA GLY A 83 12.94 6.68 -15.14
C GLY A 83 13.52 5.33 -15.56
N ALA A 84 14.85 5.20 -15.66
CA ALA A 84 15.51 3.93 -15.93
C ALA A 84 15.35 2.94 -14.78
N LEU A 85 15.46 3.41 -13.53
CA LEU A 85 15.25 2.62 -12.33
C LEU A 85 13.80 2.12 -12.25
N GLU A 86 12.82 2.99 -12.45
CA GLU A 86 11.39 2.63 -12.42
C GLU A 86 11.05 1.56 -13.48
N ARG A 87 11.57 1.72 -14.71
CA ARG A 87 11.40 0.72 -15.77
C ARG A 87 12.04 -0.62 -15.41
N LEU A 88 13.25 -0.60 -14.83
CA LEU A 88 13.95 -1.82 -14.41
C LEU A 88 13.14 -2.59 -13.35
N GLU A 89 12.62 -1.90 -12.35
CA GLU A 89 11.78 -2.50 -11.31
C GLU A 89 10.46 -3.05 -11.88
N ALA A 90 9.79 -2.28 -12.77
CA ALA A 90 8.55 -2.69 -13.41
C ALA A 90 8.72 -3.93 -14.30
N ASP A 91 9.78 -3.96 -15.12
CA ASP A 91 10.11 -5.11 -15.96
C ASP A 91 10.43 -6.35 -15.11
N ALA A 92 11.14 -6.19 -13.99
CA ALA A 92 11.44 -7.27 -13.06
C ALA A 92 10.17 -7.83 -12.40
N ARG A 93 9.26 -6.97 -11.94
CA ARG A 93 7.94 -7.41 -11.42
C ARG A 93 7.13 -8.13 -12.50
N GLY A 94 7.09 -7.57 -13.71
CA GLY A 94 6.41 -8.19 -14.86
C GLY A 94 6.97 -9.58 -15.21
N ALA A 95 8.28 -9.76 -15.14
CA ALA A 95 8.92 -11.05 -15.39
C ALA A 95 8.60 -12.10 -14.30
N LEU A 96 8.44 -11.69 -13.05
CA LEU A 96 8.08 -12.57 -11.93
C LEU A 96 6.61 -12.99 -11.95
N TRP A 97 5.72 -12.03 -12.19
CA TRP A 97 4.28 -12.19 -11.99
C TRP A 97 3.48 -12.33 -13.31
N GLY A 98 4.14 -12.19 -14.46
CA GLY A 98 3.54 -12.18 -15.79
C GLY A 98 2.95 -10.82 -16.20
N VAL A 99 2.72 -9.94 -15.24
CA VAL A 99 2.30 -8.54 -15.38
C VAL A 99 2.81 -7.78 -14.17
N ASP A 100 3.13 -6.48 -14.30
CA ASP A 100 3.44 -5.65 -13.12
C ASP A 100 2.16 -5.41 -12.30
N PRO A 101 2.05 -5.94 -11.06
CA PRO A 101 0.85 -5.73 -10.24
C PRO A 101 0.58 -4.25 -9.94
N VAL A 102 1.62 -3.41 -9.85
CA VAL A 102 1.48 -1.97 -9.57
C VAL A 102 0.86 -1.21 -10.75
N ALA A 103 1.07 -1.69 -11.97
CA ALA A 103 0.49 -1.11 -13.18
C ALA A 103 -1.04 -1.28 -13.24
N LEU A 104 -1.60 -2.27 -12.53
CA LEU A 104 -3.04 -2.56 -12.48
C LEU A 104 -3.84 -1.66 -11.53
N LEU A 105 -3.15 -0.84 -10.75
CA LEU A 105 -3.77 0.02 -9.75
C LEU A 105 -4.38 1.29 -10.37
N THR A 106 -5.40 1.83 -9.72
CA THR A 106 -5.88 3.20 -9.96
C THR A 106 -4.92 4.22 -9.34
N ALA A 107 -5.13 5.51 -9.62
CA ALA A 107 -4.35 6.57 -8.98
C ALA A 107 -4.56 6.61 -7.45
N GLU A 108 -5.79 6.43 -6.99
CA GLU A 108 -6.14 6.39 -5.57
C GLU A 108 -5.50 5.18 -4.87
N GLU A 109 -5.54 4.00 -5.51
CA GLU A 109 -4.90 2.78 -4.98
C GLU A 109 -3.37 2.92 -4.91
N ARG A 110 -2.74 3.55 -5.91
CA ARG A 110 -1.31 3.87 -5.87
C ARG A 110 -0.98 4.82 -4.72
N ALA A 111 -1.81 5.83 -4.49
CA ALA A 111 -1.63 6.76 -3.37
C ALA A 111 -1.79 6.04 -2.01
N LEU A 112 -2.78 5.15 -1.87
CA LEU A 112 -2.96 4.36 -0.65
C LEU A 112 -1.80 3.39 -0.42
N LEU A 113 -1.34 2.70 -1.47
CA LEU A 113 -0.15 1.84 -1.39
C LEU A 113 1.07 2.65 -0.94
N ARG A 114 1.29 3.83 -1.53
CA ARG A 114 2.40 4.73 -1.16
C ARG A 114 2.30 5.22 0.28
N LEU A 115 1.09 5.54 0.75
CA LEU A 115 0.87 5.90 2.15
C LEU A 115 1.27 4.74 3.07
N CYS A 116 0.84 3.51 2.76
CA CYS A 116 1.12 2.33 3.57
C CYS A 116 2.61 1.95 3.58
N ASP A 117 3.30 2.06 2.44
CA ASP A 117 4.75 1.89 2.31
C ASP A 117 5.50 2.84 3.27
N LEU A 118 5.21 4.15 3.18
CA LEU A 118 5.84 5.15 4.05
C LEU A 118 5.49 4.96 5.53
N LEU A 119 4.24 4.58 5.83
CA LEU A 119 3.80 4.32 7.19
C LEU A 119 4.53 3.13 7.80
N ASP A 120 4.70 2.02 7.06
CA ASP A 120 5.49 0.88 7.53
C ASP A 120 6.95 1.29 7.80
N ALA A 121 7.57 2.02 6.88
CA ALA A 121 8.94 2.49 7.05
C ALA A 121 9.10 3.35 8.32
N TRP A 122 8.15 4.26 8.59
CA TRP A 122 8.14 5.06 9.83
C TRP A 122 7.91 4.21 11.07
N MET A 123 6.98 3.24 11.02
CA MET A 123 6.72 2.34 12.15
C MET A 123 7.94 1.47 12.46
N TRP A 124 8.64 0.99 11.44
CA TRP A 124 9.89 0.24 11.58
C TRP A 124 10.97 1.10 12.23
N ALA A 125 11.18 2.32 11.73
CA ALA A 125 12.13 3.27 12.31
C ALA A 125 11.79 3.58 13.78
N LYS A 126 10.51 3.85 14.08
CA LYS A 126 10.05 4.12 15.45
C LYS A 126 10.31 2.97 16.42
N ALA A 127 10.21 1.72 15.94
CA ALA A 127 10.44 0.54 16.78
C ALA A 127 11.91 0.30 17.11
N HIS A 128 12.85 0.81 16.29
CA HIS A 128 14.26 0.47 16.39
C HIS A 128 15.18 1.65 16.73
N LEU A 129 14.73 2.89 16.50
CA LEU A 129 15.53 4.09 16.74
C LEU A 129 15.19 4.76 18.07
N PRO A 130 16.18 5.37 18.74
CA PRO A 130 15.93 6.14 19.93
C PRO A 130 15.16 7.43 19.60
N PRO A 131 14.33 7.97 20.53
CA PRO A 131 13.47 9.12 20.26
C PRO A 131 14.18 10.35 19.67
N HIS A 132 15.39 10.67 20.16
CA HIS A 132 16.14 11.83 19.69
C HIS A 132 16.58 11.72 18.22
N VAL A 133 16.74 10.50 17.67
CA VAL A 133 17.01 10.29 16.25
C VAL A 133 15.73 10.54 15.45
N LEU A 134 14.59 10.05 15.92
CA LEU A 134 13.27 10.30 15.31
C LEU A 134 12.88 11.79 15.33
N ASP A 135 13.46 12.56 16.26
CA ASP A 135 13.36 14.01 16.33
C ASP A 135 14.37 14.74 15.41
N SER A 136 15.00 14.05 14.46
CA SER A 136 15.78 14.72 13.42
C SER A 136 14.86 15.33 12.33
N GLY A 137 15.42 16.24 11.53
CA GLY A 137 14.67 16.89 10.45
C GLY A 137 14.14 15.93 9.40
N ALA A 138 14.92 14.89 9.07
CA ALA A 138 14.55 13.91 8.04
C ALA A 138 13.30 13.10 8.44
N TRP A 139 13.30 12.53 9.65
CA TRP A 139 12.17 11.73 10.14
C TRP A 139 10.91 12.57 10.38
N ARG A 140 11.06 13.85 10.76
CA ARG A 140 9.92 14.79 10.79
C ARG A 140 9.34 15.01 9.40
N ALA A 141 10.17 15.26 8.39
CA ALA A 141 9.70 15.45 7.02
C ALA A 141 8.98 14.22 6.47
N ASP A 142 9.44 13.02 6.82
CA ASP A 142 8.73 11.78 6.47
C ASP A 142 7.37 11.68 7.15
N ARG A 143 7.28 11.98 8.45
CA ARG A 143 5.99 12.03 9.16
C ARG A 143 5.03 13.06 8.55
N ASP A 144 5.52 14.24 8.20
CA ASP A 144 4.69 15.30 7.61
C ASP A 144 4.18 14.90 6.22
N ARG A 145 5.00 14.18 5.43
CA ARG A 145 4.58 13.62 4.14
C ARG A 145 3.50 12.54 4.29
N ILE A 146 3.65 11.67 5.28
CA ILE A 146 2.64 10.65 5.58
C ILE A 146 1.31 11.34 5.97
N ALA A 147 1.36 12.39 6.79
CA ALA A 147 0.17 13.16 7.16
C ALA A 147 -0.48 13.86 5.96
N ALA A 148 0.31 14.41 5.04
CA ALA A 148 -0.18 15.03 3.81
C ALA A 148 -0.91 14.02 2.91
N LEU A 149 -0.28 12.87 2.63
CA LEU A 149 -0.90 11.80 1.82
C LEU A 149 -2.17 11.24 2.47
N ALA A 150 -2.19 11.08 3.80
CA ALA A 150 -3.40 10.68 4.51
C ALA A 150 -4.52 11.70 4.30
N GLY A 151 -4.21 13.00 4.39
CA GLY A 151 -5.19 14.07 4.14
C GLY A 151 -5.73 14.09 2.71
N GLU A 152 -4.88 13.85 1.71
CA GLU A 152 -5.29 13.72 0.30
C GLU A 152 -6.25 12.54 0.07
N LEU A 153 -6.09 11.46 0.83
CA LEU A 153 -6.95 10.28 0.81
C LEU A 153 -8.18 10.40 1.73
N GLY A 154 -8.39 11.55 2.38
CA GLY A 154 -9.49 11.76 3.33
C GLY A 154 -9.37 10.95 4.63
N LEU A 155 -8.19 10.41 4.93
CA LEU A 155 -7.88 9.73 6.18
C LEU A 155 -7.42 10.77 7.22
N VAL A 156 -7.81 10.60 8.49
CA VAL A 156 -7.36 11.50 9.57
C VAL A 156 -6.70 10.70 10.68
N ALA A 157 -5.53 11.17 11.13
CA ALA A 157 -4.82 10.53 12.22
C ALA A 157 -5.65 10.52 13.51
N VAL A 158 -5.82 9.36 14.13
CA VAL A 158 -6.51 9.21 15.43
C VAL A 158 -5.47 8.78 16.45
N GLY A 159 -4.89 9.74 17.17
CA GLY A 159 -3.75 9.49 18.07
C GLY A 159 -2.45 9.17 17.30
N SER A 160 -1.53 8.41 17.90
CA SER A 160 -0.23 8.02 17.29
C SER A 160 -0.34 6.92 16.23
N VAL A 161 -1.54 6.66 15.71
CA VAL A 161 -1.83 5.66 14.69
C VAL A 161 -2.66 6.38 13.63
N ILE A 162 -2.22 6.25 12.38
CA ILE A 162 -2.98 6.72 11.23
C ILE A 162 -4.10 5.69 11.01
N GLY A 163 -5.34 6.15 11.07
CA GLY A 163 -6.53 5.36 10.78
C GLY A 163 -7.49 6.21 9.94
N PRO A 164 -8.60 5.66 9.45
CA PRO A 164 -9.70 6.50 9.00
C PRO A 164 -10.19 7.39 10.16
N PRO A 165 -10.89 8.51 9.88
CA PRO A 165 -11.62 9.23 10.93
C PRO A 165 -12.44 8.22 11.71
N ILE A 166 -12.34 8.22 13.04
CA ILE A 166 -13.39 7.63 13.85
C ILE A 166 -14.62 8.52 13.64
N THR A 167 -15.37 8.19 12.60
CA THR A 167 -16.81 8.31 12.47
C THR A 167 -17.22 7.28 11.42
N ILE A 168 -17.62 6.10 11.89
CA ILE A 168 -18.38 5.14 11.08
C ILE A 168 -19.67 5.85 10.67
N ARG A 169 -19.77 6.33 9.42
CA ARG A 169 -20.96 6.26 8.54
C ARG A 169 -20.53 6.41 7.08
N ARG A 170 -20.70 5.34 6.29
CA ARG A 170 -20.79 5.44 4.83
C ARG A 170 -21.91 6.43 4.52
N GLN A 171 -21.64 7.39 3.64
CA GLN A 171 -22.67 8.16 2.97
C GLN A 171 -23.58 7.15 2.26
N GLU A 172 -24.85 7.09 2.64
CA GLU A 172 -25.87 6.36 1.91
C GLU A 172 -25.86 6.90 0.48
N ARG A 173 -25.68 6.01 -0.50
CA ARG A 173 -25.92 6.36 -1.90
C ARG A 173 -27.41 6.68 -1.99
N ASP A 174 -27.69 7.96 -2.18
CA ASP A 174 -29.00 8.48 -2.50
C ASP A 174 -29.49 7.77 -3.76
N THR A 175 -30.37 6.79 -3.56
CA THR A 175 -31.17 6.19 -4.62
C THR A 175 -32.53 6.85 -4.54
N THR A 176 -32.58 8.11 -4.96
CA THR A 176 -33.81 8.70 -5.44
C THR A 176 -33.62 9.14 -6.89
N GLU A 177 -33.52 8.14 -7.77
CA GLU A 177 -34.14 8.28 -9.08
C GLU A 177 -35.66 8.32 -8.86
N ALA A 178 -36.25 9.33 -9.47
CA ALA A 178 -37.67 9.44 -9.70
C ALA A 178 -38.18 8.20 -10.42
N ASP A 179 -39.30 7.65 -9.95
CA ASP A 179 -40.43 7.14 -10.73
C ASP A 179 -41.46 6.70 -9.67
N GLY A 180 -42.66 7.27 -9.62
CA GLY A 180 -43.63 7.11 -10.68
C GLY A 180 -44.62 6.02 -10.24
N GLU A 181 -45.63 6.46 -9.49
CA GLU A 181 -46.97 5.90 -9.31
C GLU A 181 -47.27 4.44 -9.72
N GLY A 182 -47.80 3.68 -8.75
CA GLY A 182 -49.08 2.99 -8.94
C GLY A 182 -49.03 1.49 -9.26
N THR A 183 -49.44 0.68 -8.29
CA THR A 183 -50.73 -0.07 -8.32
C THR A 183 -50.64 -1.30 -7.42
N ALA A 184 -51.53 -1.34 -6.43
CA ALA A 184 -51.73 -2.46 -5.52
C ALA A 184 -52.49 -3.62 -6.21
N CYS A 185 -52.09 -4.86 -5.92
CA CYS A 185 -52.97 -6.03 -6.05
C CYS A 185 -52.97 -6.84 -4.74
N PRO A 186 -54.13 -7.28 -4.24
CA PRO A 186 -54.28 -7.95 -2.95
C PRO A 186 -54.01 -9.46 -3.04
N GLY A 187 -53.54 -10.04 -1.93
CA GLY A 187 -53.07 -11.41 -1.83
C GLY A 187 -54.14 -12.51 -1.84
N THR A 188 -53.66 -13.75 -1.83
CA THR A 188 -54.35 -14.95 -1.33
C THR A 188 -53.30 -15.97 -0.84
N GLY A 189 -53.66 -16.72 0.20
CA GLY A 189 -52.77 -17.44 1.12
C GLY A 189 -52.25 -18.81 0.66
N PRO A 190 -51.76 -19.64 1.62
CA PRO A 190 -50.92 -20.80 1.34
C PRO A 190 -51.77 -22.04 1.04
N THR A 191 -51.21 -22.98 0.28
CA THR A 191 -51.74 -24.34 0.18
C THR A 191 -50.59 -25.33 0.21
N GLU A 192 -50.68 -26.24 1.17
CA GLU A 192 -49.77 -27.34 1.42
C GLU A 192 -49.80 -28.39 0.31
N ALA A 193 -48.68 -29.10 0.20
CA ALA A 193 -48.44 -30.23 -0.70
C ALA A 193 -49.20 -31.50 -0.26
N PRO A 194 -49.36 -32.48 -1.17
CA PRO A 194 -49.40 -33.89 -0.82
C PRO A 194 -47.98 -34.50 -0.72
#